data_AF-A0A1J5PD56-F1
#
_entry.id   AF-A0A1J5PD56-F1
#
_cell.length_a   1.000
_cell.length_b   1.000
_cell.length_c   1.000
_cell.angle_alpha   90.00
_cell.angle_beta   90.00
_cell.angle_gamma   90.00
#
_symmetry.space_group_name_H-M   'P 1'
#
loop_
_entity.id
_entity.type
_entity.pdbx_description
1 polymer ?
#
loop_
_entity_poly.entity_id
_entity_poly.type
_entity_poly.pdbx_seq_one_letter_code
_entity_poly.pdbx_strand_id
1 'polypeptide(L)'
;MTFLAALRHDRIEAPWLLDGPINGERFLVYVERVLAPTPGPGDIVIMDNLGSHRGRIVRQLIRSAGAKLFFLPKYSPDLNPIEQVFAKLKHLLRKAAARTVEAVCLAIGEALQLFTPEECTSYLVNSGYGRT
;
A
#
# COMPACT_ATOMS: atom_id res chain seq x y z
N MET A 1 -0.36 6.57 15.03
CA MET A 1 -1.15 6.31 13.82
C MET A 1 -0.27 5.72 12.73
N THR A 2 -0.77 4.71 12.03
CA THR A 2 -0.12 4.03 10.91
C THR A 2 -1.08 3.98 9.74
N PHE A 3 -0.59 4.29 8.54
CA PHE A 3 -1.37 4.21 7.31
C PHE A 3 -0.83 3.06 6.46
N LEU A 4 -1.73 2.25 5.92
CA LEU A 4 -1.45 1.18 4.98
C LEU A 4 -2.22 1.44 3.69
N ALA A 5 -1.65 1.05 2.57
CA ALA A 5 -2.30 1.07 1.27
C ALA A 5 -1.58 0.11 0.32
N ALA A 6 -2.18 -0.13 -0.84
CA ALA A 6 -1.56 -0.71 -2.01
C ALA A 6 -1.48 0.34 -3.14
N LEU A 7 -0.54 0.14 -4.07
CA LEU A 7 -0.45 0.93 -5.29
C LEU A 7 -0.77 0.00 -6.47
N ARG A 8 -1.71 0.40 -7.32
CA ARG A 8 -1.95 -0.19 -8.64
C ARG A 8 -1.49 0.80 -9.71
N HIS A 9 -1.42 0.36 -10.96
CA HIS A 9 -0.96 1.21 -12.07
C HIS A 9 -1.81 2.47 -12.28
N ASP A 10 -3.02 2.50 -11.76
CA ASP A 10 -4.05 3.50 -12.07
C ASP A 10 -4.60 4.19 -10.82
N ARG A 11 -4.28 3.70 -9.62
CA ARG A 11 -4.83 4.23 -8.37
C ARG A 11 -4.07 3.76 -7.13
N ILE A 12 -4.29 4.49 -6.04
CA ILE A 12 -4.05 3.97 -4.68
C ILE A 12 -5.23 3.08 -4.30
N GLU A 13 -4.94 1.91 -3.75
CA GLU A 13 -5.92 0.87 -3.47
C GLU A 13 -5.84 0.44 -1.99
N ALA A 14 -6.93 -0.10 -1.45
CA ALA A 14 -7.00 -0.66 -0.09
C ALA A 14 -6.45 0.28 1.01
N PRO A 15 -6.76 1.58 1.06
CA PRO A 15 -6.27 2.47 2.11
C PRO A 15 -6.86 2.07 3.48
N TRP A 16 -6.02 2.02 4.51
CA TRP A 16 -6.45 1.76 5.89
C TRP A 16 -5.65 2.58 6.89
N LEU A 17 -6.35 3.19 7.84
CA LEU A 17 -5.77 3.98 8.92
C LEU A 17 -5.95 3.26 10.25
N LEU A 18 -4.83 3.08 10.95
CA LEU A 18 -4.76 2.38 12.22
C LEU A 18 -4.25 3.33 13.30
N ASP A 19 -4.83 3.25 14.50
CA ASP A 19 -4.23 3.86 15.67
C ASP A 19 -3.19 2.95 16.34
N GLY A 20 -2.01 3.49 16.60
CA GLY A 20 -0.83 2.75 17.05
C GLY A 20 -0.07 1.98 15.95
N PRO A 21 0.96 1.21 16.34
CA PRO A 21 1.86 0.54 15.41
C PRO A 21 1.23 -0.69 14.74
N ILE A 22 1.78 -1.07 13.59
CA ILE A 22 1.45 -2.32 12.90
C ILE A 22 2.18 -3.52 13.55
N ASN A 23 1.53 -4.67 13.61
CA ASN A 23 2.11 -5.96 13.99
C ASN A 23 1.51 -7.08 13.12
N GLY A 24 1.90 -8.33 13.34
CA GLY A 24 1.43 -9.46 12.52
C GLY A 24 -0.09 -9.65 12.55
N GLU A 25 -0.73 -9.49 13.71
CA GLU A 25 -2.19 -9.66 13.86
C GLU A 25 -2.96 -8.54 13.16
N ARG A 26 -2.58 -7.29 13.41
CA ARG A 26 -3.19 -6.11 12.77
C ARG A 26 -2.97 -6.13 11.26
N PHE A 27 -1.81 -6.59 10.80
CA PHE A 27 -1.54 -6.78 9.38
C PHE A 27 -2.39 -7.90 8.78
N LEU A 28 -2.61 -9.01 9.50
CA LEU A 28 -3.51 -10.06 9.03
C LEU A 28 -4.94 -9.53 8.86
N VAL A 29 -5.45 -8.74 9.81
CA VAL A 29 -6.77 -8.09 9.69
C VAL A 29 -6.83 -7.18 8.48
N TYR A 30 -5.80 -6.36 8.24
CA TYR A 30 -5.69 -5.55 7.03
C TYR A 30 -5.79 -6.40 5.77
N VAL A 31 -5.02 -7.49 5.71
CA VAL A 31 -5.00 -8.37 4.54
C VAL A 31 -6.35 -9.01 4.31
N GLU A 32 -6.96 -9.58 5.35
CA GLU A 32 -8.26 -10.26 5.25
C GLU A 32 -9.38 -9.30 4.84
N ARG A 33 -9.45 -8.14 5.48
CA ARG A 33 -10.63 -7.25 5.41
C ARG A 33 -10.53 -6.18 4.34
N VAL A 34 -9.32 -5.74 4.01
CA VAL A 34 -9.11 -4.57 3.17
C VAL A 34 -8.36 -4.92 1.89
N LEU A 35 -7.25 -5.65 1.97
CA LEU A 35 -6.42 -5.92 0.79
C LEU A 35 -6.97 -7.07 -0.07
N ALA A 36 -7.20 -8.26 0.50
CA ALA A 36 -7.56 -9.47 -0.23
C ALA A 36 -8.84 -9.37 -1.07
N PRO A 37 -9.84 -8.52 -0.75
CA PRO A 37 -10.98 -8.29 -1.64
C PRO A 37 -10.66 -7.54 -2.94
N THR A 38 -9.49 -6.89 -3.05
CA THR A 38 -9.17 -5.99 -4.18
C THR A 38 -8.42 -6.63 -5.36
N PRO A 39 -7.50 -7.61 -5.20
CA PRO A 39 -6.87 -8.26 -6.34
C PRO A 39 -7.75 -9.39 -6.90
N GLY A 40 -7.58 -9.68 -8.19
CA GLY A 40 -8.29 -10.77 -8.89
C GLY A 40 -7.36 -11.76 -9.60
N PRO A 41 -7.93 -12.74 -10.32
CA PRO A 41 -7.16 -13.69 -11.12
C PRO A 41 -6.19 -13.00 -12.08
N GLY A 42 -4.90 -13.36 -11.97
CA GLY A 42 -3.83 -12.80 -12.80
C GLY A 42 -3.09 -11.61 -12.17
N ASP A 43 -3.62 -11.01 -11.12
CA ASP A 43 -2.92 -9.95 -10.39
C ASP A 43 -1.70 -10.48 -9.63
N ILE A 44 -0.73 -9.58 -9.43
CA ILE A 44 0.46 -9.82 -8.65
C ILE A 44 0.50 -8.82 -7.50
N VAL A 45 0.45 -9.35 -6.27
CA VAL A 45 0.69 -8.59 -5.05
C VAL A 45 2.17 -8.68 -4.72
N ILE A 46 2.82 -7.51 -4.63
CA ILE A 46 4.21 -7.37 -4.22
C ILE A 46 4.23 -6.74 -2.84
N MET A 47 4.93 -7.38 -1.90
CA MET A 47 5.12 -6.85 -0.54
C MET A 47 6.61 -6.66 -0.26
N ASP A 48 6.92 -5.68 0.59
CA ASP A 48 8.27 -5.59 1.16
C ASP A 48 8.55 -6.83 2.03
N ASN A 49 9.80 -6.96 2.47
CA ASN A 49 10.25 -8.15 3.17
C ASN A 49 10.11 -8.09 4.70
N LEU A 50 9.18 -7.28 5.22
CA LEU A 50 8.96 -7.10 6.65
C LEU A 50 8.43 -8.38 7.32
N GLY A 51 8.84 -8.63 8.57
CA GLY A 51 8.46 -9.84 9.31
C GLY A 51 6.94 -10.03 9.46
N SER A 52 6.19 -8.94 9.64
CA SER A 52 4.73 -8.95 9.72
C SER A 52 4.05 -9.46 8.44
N HIS A 53 4.70 -9.37 7.28
CA HIS A 53 4.12 -9.75 5.99
C HIS A 53 4.24 -11.25 5.68
N ARG A 54 5.03 -12.00 6.47
CA ARG A 54 5.41 -13.39 6.15
C ARG A 54 4.45 -14.47 6.69
N GLY A 55 3.27 -14.09 7.18
CA GLY A 55 2.29 -15.05 7.70
C GLY A 55 1.83 -16.05 6.64
N ARG A 56 1.77 -17.34 6.97
CA ARG A 56 1.23 -18.39 6.06
C ARG A 56 -0.20 -18.06 5.60
N ILE A 57 -1.00 -17.50 6.50
CA ILE A 57 -2.40 -17.12 6.24
C ILE A 57 -2.48 -15.96 5.24
N VAL A 58 -1.57 -14.97 5.31
CA VAL A 58 -1.50 -13.88 4.32
C VAL A 58 -1.37 -14.43 2.90
N ARG A 59 -0.45 -15.38 2.70
CA ARG A 59 -0.27 -16.04 1.40
C ARG A 59 -1.52 -16.80 0.94
N GLN A 60 -2.22 -17.46 1.86
CA GLN A 60 -3.45 -18.18 1.54
C GLN A 60 -4.55 -17.22 1.09
N LEU A 61 -4.79 -16.13 1.83
CA LEU A 61 -5.81 -15.14 1.50
C LEU A 61 -5.59 -14.52 0.11
N ILE A 62 -4.35 -14.10 -0.21
CA ILE A 62 -4.04 -13.54 -1.52
C ILE A 62 -4.24 -14.56 -2.65
N ARG A 63 -3.86 -15.83 -2.43
CA ARG A 63 -4.06 -16.89 -3.43
C ARG A 63 -5.52 -17.27 -3.61
N SER A 64 -6.32 -17.23 -2.54
CA SER A 64 -7.77 -17.46 -2.61
C SER A 64 -8.48 -16.40 -3.45
N ALA A 65 -7.93 -15.19 -3.55
CA ALA A 65 -8.40 -14.15 -4.47
C ALA A 65 -7.95 -14.38 -5.94
N GLY A 66 -7.19 -15.44 -6.23
CA GLY A 66 -6.66 -15.73 -7.57
C GLY A 66 -5.35 -14.99 -7.91
N ALA A 67 -4.79 -14.26 -6.96
CA ALA A 67 -3.58 -13.47 -7.16
C ALA A 67 -2.30 -14.21 -6.75
N LYS A 68 -1.16 -13.78 -7.31
CA LYS A 68 0.17 -14.26 -6.91
C LYS A 68 0.76 -13.31 -5.86
N LEU A 69 1.56 -13.86 -4.95
CA LEU A 69 2.28 -13.08 -3.93
C LEU A 69 3.80 -13.21 -4.12
N PHE A 70 4.47 -12.08 -4.29
CA PHE A 70 5.92 -11.96 -4.33
C PHE A 70 6.42 -11.05 -3.21
N PHE A 71 7.64 -11.30 -2.77
CA PHE A 71 8.34 -10.46 -1.79
C PHE A 71 9.54 -9.81 -2.44
N LEU A 72 9.77 -8.54 -2.13
CA LEU A 72 10.97 -7.84 -2.55
C LEU A 72 12.22 -8.42 -1.86
N PRO A 73 13.40 -8.28 -2.49
CA PRO A 73 14.67 -8.53 -1.81
C PRO A 73 14.78 -7.65 -0.54
N LYS A 74 15.57 -8.10 0.42
CA LYS A 74 15.80 -7.30 1.64
C LYS A 74 16.54 -6.02 1.29
N TYR A 75 16.16 -4.92 1.95
CA TYR A 75 16.79 -3.61 1.81
C TYR A 75 16.72 -3.04 0.38
N SER A 76 15.66 -3.35 -0.37
CA SER A 76 15.40 -2.83 -1.72
C SER A 76 14.19 -1.89 -1.77
N PRO A 77 14.22 -0.74 -1.05
CA PRO A 77 13.12 0.23 -1.08
C PRO A 77 12.96 0.90 -2.45
N ASP A 78 14.03 0.95 -3.25
CA ASP A 78 14.05 1.43 -4.64
C ASP A 78 13.12 0.62 -5.55
N LEU A 79 12.99 -0.68 -5.27
CA LEU A 79 12.08 -1.59 -5.96
C LEU A 79 10.64 -1.54 -5.42
N ASN A 80 10.37 -0.71 -4.40
CA ASN A 80 9.05 -0.56 -3.79
C ASN A 80 8.38 0.77 -4.22
N PRO A 81 7.54 0.77 -5.27
CA PRO A 81 7.02 2.01 -5.86
C PRO A 81 6.10 2.80 -4.92
N ILE A 82 5.45 2.14 -3.95
CA ILE A 82 4.58 2.81 -2.98
C ILE A 82 5.35 3.74 -2.02
N GLU A 83 6.66 3.59 -1.89
CA GLU A 83 7.47 4.51 -1.07
C GLU A 83 7.42 5.94 -1.64
N GLN A 84 7.33 6.09 -2.96
CA GLN A 84 7.18 7.37 -3.64
C GLN A 84 5.80 8.00 -3.34
N VAL A 85 4.75 7.18 -3.33
CA VAL A 85 3.40 7.58 -2.90
C VAL A 85 3.43 8.10 -1.47
N PHE A 86 4.06 7.36 -0.55
CA PHE A 86 4.16 7.76 0.85
C PHE A 86 4.99 9.03 1.06
N ALA A 87 6.02 9.25 0.25
CA ALA A 87 6.79 10.50 0.27
C ALA A 87 5.90 11.70 -0.09
N LYS A 88 5.15 11.63 -1.20
CA LYS A 88 4.20 12.68 -1.61
C LYS A 88 3.08 12.86 -0.59
N LEU A 89 2.47 11.78 -0.11
CA LEU A 89 1.40 11.84 0.89
C LEU A 89 1.87 12.53 2.18
N LYS A 90 3.07 12.18 2.70
CA LYS A 90 3.65 12.86 3.86
C LYS A 90 3.84 14.36 3.62
N HIS A 91 4.25 14.77 2.43
CA HIS A 91 4.37 16.18 2.08
C HIS A 91 3.01 16.90 2.11
N LEU A 92 1.98 16.31 1.51
CA LEU A 92 0.61 16.85 1.51
C LEU A 92 0.05 16.97 2.93
N LEU A 93 0.24 15.96 3.77
CA LEU A 93 -0.23 15.98 5.17
C LEU A 93 0.51 17.03 6.02
N ARG A 94 1.81 17.23 5.79
CA ARG A 94 2.56 18.32 6.44
C ARG A 94 2.01 19.69 6.05
N LYS A 95 1.62 19.87 4.79
CA LYS A 95 0.99 21.10 4.30
C LYS A 95 -0.40 21.32 4.91
N ALA A 96 -1.20 20.26 5.07
CA ALA A 96 -2.51 20.34 5.69
C ALA A 96 -2.45 20.68 7.20
N ALA A 97 -1.34 20.33 7.87
CA ALA A 97 -1.06 20.69 9.26
C ALA A 97 -2.15 20.30 10.29
N ALA A 98 -2.95 19.28 9.99
CA ALA A 98 -4.01 18.75 10.84
C ALA A 98 -3.46 18.26 12.20
N ARG A 99 -4.23 18.51 13.28
CA ARG A 99 -3.81 18.27 14.67
C ARG A 99 -4.66 17.27 15.45
N THR A 100 -5.71 16.72 14.83
CA THR A 100 -6.55 15.66 15.41
C THR A 100 -6.54 14.43 14.50
N VAL A 101 -6.83 13.26 15.05
CA VAL A 101 -6.86 12.00 14.28
C VAL A 101 -7.91 12.08 13.18
N GLU A 102 -9.07 12.66 13.48
CA GLU A 102 -10.19 12.82 12.55
C GLU A 102 -9.80 13.75 11.40
N ALA A 103 -9.18 14.89 11.71
CA ALA A 103 -8.73 15.84 10.69
C ALA A 103 -7.62 15.25 9.82
N VAL A 104 -6.73 14.43 10.38
CA VAL A 104 -5.72 13.73 9.59
C VAL A 104 -6.35 12.66 8.70
N CYS A 105 -7.36 11.93 9.18
CA CYS A 105 -8.10 10.96 8.38
C CYS A 105 -8.78 11.61 7.17
N LEU A 106 -9.44 12.76 7.38
CA LEU A 106 -10.04 13.56 6.30
C LEU A 106 -8.97 14.05 5.32
N ALA A 107 -7.87 14.60 5.82
CA ALA A 107 -6.77 15.07 4.99
C ALA A 107 -6.12 13.95 4.16
N ILE A 108 -6.04 12.71 4.69
CA ILE A 108 -5.61 11.55 3.92
C ILE A 108 -6.62 11.27 2.79
N GLY A 109 -7.92 11.23 3.09
CA GLY A 109 -8.96 11.00 2.07
C GLY A 109 -8.90 12.00 0.92
N GLU A 110 -8.76 13.29 1.24
CA GLU A 110 -8.58 14.37 0.26
C GLU A 110 -7.27 14.23 -0.52
N ALA A 111 -6.16 13.96 0.17
CA ALA A 111 -4.84 13.81 -0.46
C ALA A 111 -4.79 12.62 -1.43
N LEU A 112 -5.49 11.53 -1.13
CA LEU A 112 -5.55 10.36 -2.01
C LEU A 112 -6.22 10.67 -3.36
N GLN A 113 -7.11 11.67 -3.43
CA GLN A 113 -7.72 12.12 -4.69
C GLN A 113 -6.73 12.85 -5.62
N LEU A 114 -5.56 13.22 -5.12
CA LEU A 114 -4.54 13.96 -5.88
C LEU A 114 -3.54 13.04 -6.61
N PHE A 115 -3.73 11.72 -6.56
CA PHE A 115 -2.90 10.74 -7.25
C PHE A 115 -3.60 10.29 -8.53
N THR A 116 -3.13 10.78 -9.68
CA THR A 116 -3.75 10.43 -10.97
C THR A 116 -3.30 9.04 -11.44
N PRO A 117 -4.04 8.39 -12.36
CA PRO A 117 -3.61 7.14 -12.96
C PRO A 117 -2.23 7.22 -13.63
N GLU A 118 -1.95 8.30 -14.34
CA GLU A 118 -0.67 8.51 -15.02
C GLU A 118 0.48 8.60 -14.01
N GLU A 119 0.24 9.30 -12.89
CA GLU A 119 1.21 9.40 -11.81
C GLU A 119 1.45 8.04 -11.13
N CYS A 120 0.39 7.27 -10.89
CA CYS A 120 0.50 5.92 -10.33
C CYS A 120 1.33 4.99 -11.23
N THR A 121 1.08 5.04 -12.54
CA THR A 121 1.90 4.33 -13.54
C THR A 121 3.35 4.81 -13.51
N SER A 122 3.58 6.12 -13.41
CA SER A 122 4.93 6.69 -13.37
C SER A 122 5.75 6.17 -12.18
N TYR A 123 5.12 5.98 -11.02
CA TYR A 123 5.79 5.38 -9.85
C TYR A 123 6.25 3.95 -10.12
N LEU A 124 5.40 3.12 -10.75
CA LEU A 124 5.75 1.75 -11.13
C LEU A 124 6.92 1.73 -12.13
N VAL A 125 6.86 2.57 -13.18
CA VAL A 125 7.92 2.66 -14.19
C VAL A 125 9.24 3.08 -13.55
N ASN A 126 9.22 4.08 -12.67
CA ASN A 126 10.42 4.58 -11.99
C ASN A 126 11.08 3.53 -11.07
N SER A 127 10.30 2.58 -10.54
CA SER A 127 10.82 1.44 -9.75
C SER A 127 11.15 0.20 -10.61
N GLY A 128 11.22 0.33 -11.94
CA GLY A 128 11.66 -0.75 -12.84
C GLY A 128 10.56 -1.71 -13.30
N TYR A 129 9.28 -1.39 -13.07
CA TYR A 129 8.14 -2.20 -13.54
C TYR A 129 7.60 -1.77 -14.92
N GLY A 130 8.30 -0.87 -15.60
CA GLY A 130 7.99 -0.51 -16.98
C GLY A 130 8.20 -1.69 -17.92
N ARG A 131 7.42 -1.75 -19.01
CA ARG A 131 7.70 -2.70 -20.10
C ARG A 131 9.05 -2.35 -20.72
N THR A 132 9.95 -3.33 -20.80
CA THR A 132 11.07 -3.33 -21.76
C THR A 132 10.55 -3.56 -23.16
#